data_AF-C6E8E9-F1
#
_entry.id   AF-C6E8E9-F1
#
_cell.length_a   1.000
_cell.length_b   1.000
_cell.length_c   1.000
_cell.angle_alpha   90.00
_cell.angle_beta   90.00
_cell.angle_gamma   90.00
#
_symmetry.space_group_name_H-M   'P 1'
#
loop_
_entity.id
_entity.type
_entity.pdbx_description
1 polymer ?
#
loop_
_entity_poly.entity_id
_entity_poly.type
_entity_poly.pdbx_seq_one_letter_code
_entity_poly.pdbx_strand_id
1 'polypeptide(L)'
;MEISALTKVSGLSEAFPAAGATGAAGVQQNPTVSFGNFLDEMVGKVGELQKTADQSIQGLATGESKGLHEVMLAVEKASISFQMLTQVRNKAVEAYQEIMRMPV
;
A
#
# COMPACT_ATOMS: atom_id res chain seq x y z
N MET A 1 -27.19 50.09 -43.82
CA MET A 1 -27.41 48.74 -43.27
C MET A 1 -26.16 47.92 -43.49
N GLU A 2 -25.38 47.51 -42.50
CA GLU A 2 -25.37 47.73 -41.06
C GLU A 2 -23.90 47.53 -40.64
N ILE A 3 -23.33 48.53 -39.97
CA ILE A 3 -22.29 48.46 -38.95
C ILE A 3 -21.73 47.06 -38.62
N SER A 4 -20.45 46.86 -38.97
CA SER A 4 -19.59 45.83 -38.38
C SER A 4 -19.32 46.13 -36.92
N ALA A 5 -20.12 45.59 -36.01
CA ALA A 5 -19.83 45.59 -34.58
C ALA A 5 -20.56 44.43 -33.88
N LEU A 6 -20.00 43.22 -33.93
CA LEU A 6 -20.08 42.21 -32.85
C LEU A 6 -19.31 40.92 -33.24
N THR A 7 -17.99 40.97 -33.25
CA THR A 7 -17.17 39.75 -33.28
C THR A 7 -16.05 39.89 -32.28
N LYS A 8 -16.39 39.61 -31.02
CA LYS A 8 -15.52 38.99 -30.00
C LYS A 8 -16.33 38.81 -28.71
N VAL A 9 -17.10 37.73 -28.67
CA VAL A 9 -17.35 37.01 -27.40
C VAL A 9 -16.72 35.64 -27.54
N SER A 10 -15.39 35.63 -27.66
CA SER A 10 -14.53 34.45 -27.69
C SER A 10 -14.25 33.92 -26.28
N GLY A 11 -15.23 33.95 -25.37
CA GLY A 11 -14.98 33.72 -23.94
C GLY A 11 -15.96 32.77 -23.23
N LEU A 12 -16.88 32.12 -23.94
CA LEU A 12 -17.92 31.28 -23.31
C LEU A 12 -18.04 29.85 -23.87
N SER A 13 -17.22 29.46 -24.87
CA SER A 13 -17.20 28.07 -25.35
C SER A 13 -16.12 27.18 -24.71
N GLU A 14 -15.30 27.70 -23.79
CA GLU A 14 -14.41 26.88 -22.95
C GLU A 14 -15.12 26.27 -21.73
N ALA A 15 -16.39 26.62 -21.48
CA ALA A 15 -17.12 26.18 -20.30
C ALA A 15 -17.90 24.86 -20.47
N PHE A 16 -18.10 24.33 -21.69
CA PHE A 16 -18.83 23.08 -21.89
C PHE A 16 -18.38 22.31 -23.14
N PRO A 17 -17.54 21.26 -23.03
CA PRO A 17 -17.41 20.27 -24.07
C PRO A 17 -18.50 19.21 -23.88
N ALA A 18 -19.62 19.38 -24.57
CA ALA A 18 -20.61 18.31 -24.76
C ALA A 18 -20.70 17.97 -26.25
N ALA A 19 -19.92 16.97 -26.69
CA ALA A 19 -20.27 16.08 -27.80
C ALA A 19 -19.28 14.92 -27.95
N GLY A 20 -19.81 13.69 -27.85
CA GLY A 20 -19.49 12.64 -28.81
C GLY A 20 -18.31 11.72 -28.51
N ALA A 21 -18.65 10.54 -28.01
CA ALA A 21 -17.84 9.33 -27.94
C ALA A 21 -16.84 9.11 -29.08
N THR A 22 -15.57 8.92 -28.74
CA THR A 22 -14.70 7.88 -29.31
C THR A 22 -13.50 7.67 -28.39
N GLY A 23 -13.13 6.40 -28.21
CA GLY A 23 -11.89 6.00 -27.55
C GLY A 23 -12.11 5.56 -26.11
N ALA A 24 -12.05 4.24 -25.90
CA ALA A 24 -11.99 3.59 -24.61
C ALA A 24 -10.92 4.25 -23.73
N ALA A 25 -11.32 5.19 -22.88
CA ALA A 25 -10.51 5.66 -21.78
C ALA A 25 -10.41 4.48 -20.81
N GLY A 26 -9.20 3.91 -20.79
CA GLY A 26 -8.90 2.66 -20.11
C GLY A 26 -9.54 2.60 -18.74
N VAL A 27 -10.06 1.41 -18.45
CA VAL A 27 -10.13 0.89 -17.09
C VAL A 27 -8.89 1.40 -16.37
N GLN A 28 -9.06 2.39 -15.50
CA GLN A 28 -8.05 2.72 -14.51
C GLN A 28 -7.90 1.42 -13.75
N GLN A 29 -6.89 0.65 -14.14
CA GLN A 29 -6.33 -0.41 -13.32
C GLN A 29 -5.94 0.31 -12.05
N ASN A 30 -6.86 0.28 -11.08
CA ASN A 30 -6.52 0.40 -9.69
C ASN A 30 -5.26 -0.46 -9.54
N PRO A 31 -4.10 0.10 -9.12
CA PRO A 31 -2.90 -0.69 -8.95
C PRO A 31 -3.33 -1.80 -8.01
N THR A 32 -3.53 -2.99 -8.58
CA THR A 32 -3.92 -4.15 -7.84
C THR A 32 -2.67 -4.40 -7.05
N VAL A 33 -2.61 -3.90 -5.81
CA VAL A 33 -1.51 -4.17 -4.91
C VAL A 33 -1.46 -5.68 -4.88
N SER A 34 -0.49 -6.22 -5.61
CA SER A 34 -0.36 -7.66 -5.77
C SER A 34 -0.22 -8.20 -4.36
N PHE A 35 -0.94 -9.27 -4.03
CA PHE A 35 -0.78 -9.94 -2.75
C PHE A 35 0.71 -10.26 -2.47
N GLY A 36 1.48 -10.54 -3.53
CA GLY A 36 2.94 -10.68 -3.45
C GLY A 36 3.64 -9.41 -2.98
N ASN A 37 3.31 -8.24 -3.53
CA ASN A 37 3.91 -6.97 -3.10
C ASN A 37 3.53 -6.63 -1.66
N PHE A 38 2.29 -6.89 -1.25
CA PHE A 38 1.84 -6.70 0.12
C PHE A 38 2.58 -7.64 1.09
N LEU A 39 2.74 -8.91 0.72
CA LEU A 39 3.47 -9.88 1.53
C LEU A 39 4.95 -9.51 1.65
N ASP A 40 5.56 -9.05 0.56
CA ASP A 40 6.96 -8.61 0.54
C ASP A 40 7.17 -7.38 1.44
N GLU A 41 6.24 -6.42 1.41
CA GLU A 41 6.23 -5.28 2.32
C GLU A 41 6.09 -5.74 3.79
N MET A 42 5.18 -6.67 4.09
CA MET A 42 5.02 -7.22 5.44
C MET A 42 6.28 -7.92 5.95
N VAL A 43 6.94 -8.71 5.10
CA VAL A 43 8.21 -9.38 5.44
C VAL A 43 9.29 -8.34 5.74
N GLY A 44 9.42 -7.31 4.89
CA GLY A 44 10.35 -6.21 5.13
C GLY A 44 10.09 -5.49 6.45
N LYS A 45 8.81 -5.23 6.76
CA LYS A 45 8.40 -4.55 7.99
C LYS A 45 8.66 -5.36 9.26
N VAL A 46 8.46 -6.68 9.22
CA VAL A 46 8.83 -7.57 10.32
C VAL A 46 10.34 -7.60 10.53
N GLY A 47 11.13 -7.62 9.45
CA GLY A 47 12.59 -7.51 9.52
C GLY A 47 13.06 -6.20 10.14
N GLU A 48 12.40 -5.09 9.82
CA GLU A 48 12.68 -3.77 10.42
C GLU A 48 12.32 -3.74 11.92
N LEU A 49 11.19 -4.32 12.30
CA LEU A 49 10.80 -4.46 13.72
C LEU A 49 11.80 -5.32 14.50
N GLN A 50 12.28 -6.41 13.91
CA GLN A 50 13.31 -7.25 14.52
C GLN A 50 14.62 -6.47 14.73
N LYS A 51 15.10 -5.76 13.70
CA LYS A 51 16.28 -4.90 13.81
C LYS A 51 16.11 -3.80 14.86
N THR A 52 14.93 -3.21 14.95
CA THR A 52 14.61 -2.19 15.96
C THR A 52 14.65 -2.77 17.37
N ALA A 53 14.12 -3.98 17.56
CA ALA A 53 14.21 -4.70 18.83
C ALA A 53 15.67 -5.00 19.20
N ASP A 54 16.49 -5.49 18.27
CA ASP A 54 17.91 -5.76 18.49
C ASP A 54 18.69 -4.49 18.86
N GLN A 55 18.46 -3.39 18.15
CA GLN A 55 19.05 -2.09 18.47
C GLN A 55 18.63 -1.57 19.85
N SER A 56 17.39 -1.81 20.22
CA SER A 56 16.85 -1.42 21.53
C SER A 56 17.48 -2.25 22.65
N ILE A 57 17.64 -3.56 22.46
CA ILE A 57 18.37 -4.45 23.38
C ILE A 57 19.83 -4.02 23.51
N GLN A 58 20.49 -3.68 22.41
CA GLN A 58 21.87 -3.19 22.40
C GLN A 58 22.01 -1.88 23.18
N GLY A 59 21.10 -0.92 22.96
CA GLY A 59 21.09 0.37 23.66
C GLY A 59 20.85 0.25 25.17
N LEU A 60 20.01 -0.72 25.59
CA LEU A 60 19.89 -1.07 27.00
C LEU A 60 21.19 -1.63 27.58
N ALA A 61 21.84 -2.56 26.87
CA ALA A 61 23.07 -3.19 27.32
C ALA A 61 24.23 -2.20 27.43
N THR A 62 24.24 -1.13 26.61
CA THR A 62 25.24 -0.05 26.66
C THR A 62 24.92 1.04 27.69
N GLY A 63 23.81 0.93 28.42
CA GLY A 63 23.40 1.91 29.44
C GLY A 63 22.75 3.18 28.88
N GLU A 64 22.45 3.20 27.58
CA GLU A 64 21.87 4.34 26.88
C GLU A 64 20.34 4.29 27.01
N SER A 65 19.86 4.60 28.22
CA SER A 65 18.57 5.17 28.66
C SER A 65 17.28 5.08 27.80
N LYS A 66 17.12 4.14 26.87
CA LYS A 66 15.81 3.70 26.39
C LYS A 66 15.30 2.72 27.43
N GLY A 67 14.41 3.18 28.30
CA GLY A 67 13.98 2.43 29.47
C GLY A 67 13.58 0.99 29.11
N LEU A 68 13.83 0.04 30.01
CA LEU A 68 13.57 -1.40 29.84
C LEU A 68 12.19 -1.70 29.21
N HIS A 69 11.20 -0.87 29.53
CA HIS A 69 9.85 -0.92 29.00
C HIS A 69 9.79 -0.75 27.47
N GLU A 70 10.52 0.19 26.88
CA GLU A 70 10.50 0.46 25.44
C GLU A 70 11.07 -0.74 24.66
N VAL A 71 12.09 -1.39 25.21
CA VAL A 71 12.69 -2.58 24.60
C VAL A 71 11.77 -3.78 24.70
N MET A 72 11.15 -4.03 25.86
CA MET A 72 10.11 -5.05 25.95
C MET A 72 9.00 -4.80 24.93
N LEU A 73 8.59 -3.55 24.75
CA LEU A 73 7.52 -3.18 23.82
C LEU A 73 7.95 -3.38 22.36
N ALA A 74 9.21 -3.10 22.02
CA ALA A 74 9.78 -3.39 20.70
C ALA A 74 9.85 -4.90 20.42
N VAL A 75 10.31 -5.69 21.40
CA VAL A 75 10.37 -7.15 21.32
C VAL A 75 8.97 -7.76 21.17
N GLU A 76 8.01 -7.30 21.96
CA GLU A 76 6.62 -7.77 21.91
C GLU A 76 5.98 -7.46 20.56
N LYS A 77 6.18 -6.23 20.04
CA LYS A 77 5.73 -5.85 18.69
C LYS A 77 6.33 -6.77 17.61
N ALA A 78 7.64 -7.03 17.67
CA ALA A 78 8.30 -7.90 16.70
C ALA A 78 7.74 -9.34 16.77
N SER A 79 7.54 -9.87 17.98
CA SER A 79 6.98 -11.20 18.21
C SER A 79 5.56 -11.35 17.64
N ILE A 80 4.65 -10.44 18.00
CA ILE A 80 3.26 -10.44 17.51
C ILE A 80 3.22 -10.29 15.98
N SER A 81 4.04 -9.39 15.41
CA SER A 81 4.08 -9.17 13.96
C SER A 81 4.61 -10.41 13.21
N PHE A 82 5.60 -11.10 13.77
CA PHE A 82 6.12 -12.34 13.20
C PHE A 82 5.09 -13.48 13.25
N GLN A 83 4.36 -13.60 14.36
CA GLN A 83 3.26 -14.56 14.48
C GLN A 83 2.18 -14.30 13.43
N MET A 84 1.80 -13.03 13.25
CA MET A 84 0.85 -12.62 12.22
C MET A 84 1.35 -12.98 10.81
N LEU A 85 2.62 -12.68 10.50
CA LEU A 85 3.23 -13.05 9.21
C LEU A 85 3.19 -14.57 8.97
N THR A 86 3.49 -15.37 9.99
CA THR A 86 3.42 -16.83 9.90
C THR A 86 2.00 -17.30 9.59
N GLN A 87 0.99 -16.69 10.19
CA GLN A 87 -0.42 -16.99 9.87
C GLN A 87 -0.76 -16.59 8.42
N VAL A 88 -0.33 -15.41 7.96
CA VAL A 88 -0.55 -14.98 6.58
C VAL A 88 0.13 -15.94 5.59
N ARG A 89 1.37 -16.37 5.88
CA ARG A 89 2.08 -17.39 5.11
C ARG A 89 1.27 -18.69 5.03
N ASN A 90 0.79 -19.20 6.16
CA ASN A 90 0.02 -20.43 6.19
C ASN A 90 -1.28 -20.31 5.36
N LYS A 91 -2.01 -19.19 5.52
CA LYS A 91 -3.22 -18.91 4.73
C LYS A 91 -2.94 -18.79 3.23
N ALA A 92 -1.81 -18.21 2.85
CA ALA A 92 -1.38 -18.12 1.45
C ALA A 92 -1.10 -19.50 0.85
N VAL A 93 -0.43 -20.37 1.61
CA VAL A 93 -0.16 -21.75 1.22
C VAL A 93 -1.45 -22.57 1.14
N GLU A 94 -2.36 -22.42 2.10
CA GLU A 94 -3.69 -23.04 2.09
C GLU A 94 -4.51 -22.59 0.87
N ALA A 95 -4.55 -21.29 0.56
CA ALA A 95 -5.25 -20.77 -0.60
C ALA A 95 -4.68 -21.32 -1.92
N TYR A 96 -3.35 -21.46 -2.01
CA TYR A 96 -2.72 -22.09 -3.16
C TYR A 96 -3.10 -23.57 -3.28
N GLN A 97 -3.09 -24.32 -2.16
CA GLN A 97 -3.51 -25.71 -2.13
C GLN A 97 -4.99 -25.88 -2.48
N GLU A 98 -5.86 -24.97 -2.04
CA GLU A 98 -7.30 -25.02 -2.33
C GLU A 98 -7.58 -24.81 -3.82
N ILE A 99 -6.88 -23.87 -4.47
CA ILE A 99 -6.97 -23.67 -5.94
C ILE A 99 -6.56 -24.95 -6.68
N MET A 100 -5.54 -25.67 -6.21
CA MET A 100 -5.13 -26.95 -6.80
C MET A 100 -6.12 -28.09 -6.53
N ARG A 101 -6.87 -28.03 -5.43
CA ARG A 101 -7.84 -29.05 -5.02
C ARG A 101 -9.20 -28.87 -5.66
N MET A 102 -9.50 -27.70 -6.22
CA MET A 102 -10.68 -27.52 -7.08
C MET A 102 -10.51 -28.40 -8.33
N PRO A 103 -11.28 -29.49 -8.47
CA PRO A 103 -11.32 -30.21 -9.73
C PRO A 103 -11.98 -29.29 -10.74
N VAL A 104 -11.38 -29.17 -11.93
CA VAL A 104 -12.09 -28.65 -13.10
C VAL A 104 -13.23 -29.57 -13.51
#